data_AF-A0A1Z9SZK8-F1
#
_entry.id   AF-A0A1Z9SZK8-F1
#
_cell.length_a   1.000
_cell.length_b   1.000
_cell.length_c   1.000
_cell.angle_alpha   90.00
_cell.angle_beta   90.00
_cell.angle_gamma   90.00
#
_symmetry.space_group_name_H-M   'P 1'
#
loop_
_entity.id
_entity.type
_entity.pdbx_description
1 polymer ?
#
loop_
_entity_poly.entity_id
_entity_poly.type
_entity_poly.pdbx_seq_one_letter_code
_entity_poly.pdbx_strand_id
1 'polypeptide(L)'
;MEALSAATINPAIYLAMDGDVGSLEAGKLADMVIMNANPLEDIRNTDRISHIMLNGRIYEAGELREEFTGDAELNDFYWEGKAESAIR
;
A
#
# COMPACT_ATOMS: atom_id res chain seq x y z
N MET A 1 10.62 -16.05 -1.57
CA MET A 1 11.06 -14.67 -1.23
C MET A 1 11.21 -13.80 -2.48
N GLU A 2 11.64 -14.39 -3.59
CA GLU A 2 11.90 -13.81 -4.90
C GLU A 2 10.74 -12.97 -5.43
N ALA A 3 9.49 -13.44 -5.27
CA ALA A 3 8.30 -12.70 -5.69
C ALA A 3 8.13 -11.37 -4.95
N LEU A 4 8.36 -11.35 -3.63
CA LEU A 4 8.28 -10.12 -2.83
C LEU A 4 9.41 -9.16 -3.20
N SER A 5 10.63 -9.66 -3.39
CA SER A 5 11.76 -8.85 -3.85
C SER A 5 11.51 -8.24 -5.23
N ALA A 6 10.91 -9.00 -6.15
CA ALA A 6 10.51 -8.52 -7.47
C ALA A 6 9.45 -7.41 -7.43
N ALA A 7 8.60 -7.40 -6.39
CA ALA A 7 7.59 -6.38 -6.16
C ALA A 7 8.09 -5.17 -5.32
N THR A 8 9.30 -5.22 -4.76
CA THR A 8 9.81 -4.22 -3.81
C THR A 8 11.23 -3.75 -4.15
N ILE A 9 12.25 -4.41 -3.59
CA ILE A 9 13.64 -3.95 -3.67
C ILE A 9 14.24 -4.02 -5.08
N ASN A 10 13.86 -5.00 -5.89
CA ASN A 10 14.42 -5.17 -7.23
C ASN A 10 14.10 -3.98 -8.17
N PRO A 11 12.82 -3.55 -8.32
CA PRO A 11 12.51 -2.37 -9.11
C PRO A 11 13.06 -1.09 -8.48
N ALA A 12 13.11 -0.99 -7.14
CA ALA A 12 13.71 0.17 -6.47
C ALA A 12 15.19 0.33 -6.85
N ILE A 13 15.99 -0.75 -6.81
CA ILE A 13 17.39 -0.74 -7.27
C ILE A 13 17.47 -0.39 -8.76
N TYR A 14 16.63 -1.02 -9.59
CA TYR A 14 16.64 -0.79 -11.04
C TYR A 14 16.39 0.69 -11.41
N LEU A 15 15.55 1.37 -10.63
CA LEU A 15 15.20 2.77 -10.80
C LEU A 15 16.09 3.73 -9.98
N ALA A 16 17.12 3.21 -9.29
CA ALA A 16 17.97 3.97 -8.36
C ALA A 16 17.18 4.73 -7.26
N MET A 17 16.09 4.12 -6.80
CA MET A 17 15.21 4.61 -5.73
C MET A 17 15.40 3.81 -4.42
N ASP A 18 16.34 2.87 -4.37
CA ASP A 18 16.59 2.02 -3.21
C ASP A 18 17.08 2.79 -1.97
N GLY A 19 17.52 4.05 -2.15
CA GLY A 19 17.78 4.98 -1.04
C GLY A 19 16.51 5.46 -0.33
N ASP A 20 15.35 5.44 -1.00
CA ASP A 20 14.10 6.02 -0.52
C ASP A 20 13.01 4.96 -0.27
N VAL A 21 12.94 3.89 -1.09
CA VAL A 21 11.86 2.88 -1.04
C VAL A 21 12.37 1.46 -1.31
N GLY A 22 11.49 0.46 -1.14
CA GLY A 22 11.73 -0.92 -1.55
C GLY A 22 12.29 -1.83 -0.46
N SER A 23 12.71 -1.30 0.68
CA SER A 23 13.00 -2.08 1.90
C SER A 23 12.63 -1.31 3.17
N LEU A 24 12.48 -2.03 4.28
CA LEU A 24 12.15 -1.45 5.57
C LEU A 24 13.43 -1.14 6.35
N GLU A 25 13.95 0.08 6.18
CA GLU A 25 15.18 0.56 6.79
C GLU A 25 15.01 1.99 7.30
N ALA A 26 15.73 2.34 8.38
CA ALA A 26 15.68 3.69 8.92
C ALA A 26 16.25 4.72 7.91
N GLY A 27 15.58 5.86 7.79
CA GLY A 27 15.94 6.93 6.86
C GLY A 27 15.22 6.88 5.51
N LYS A 28 14.54 5.77 5.19
CA LYS A 28 13.68 5.64 4.00
C LYS A 28 12.28 6.20 4.22
N LEU A 29 11.53 6.36 3.14
CA LEU A 29 10.11 6.68 3.22
C LEU A 29 9.35 5.56 3.94
N ALA A 30 8.38 5.96 4.76
CA ALA A 30 7.52 5.04 5.48
C ALA A 30 6.38 4.55 4.57
N ASP A 31 6.75 3.77 3.55
CA ASP A 31 5.85 3.14 2.59
C ASP A 31 5.81 1.63 2.84
N MET A 32 4.68 1.12 3.32
CA MET A 32 4.53 -0.31 3.62
C MET A 32 3.07 -0.77 3.58
N VAL A 33 2.87 -2.06 3.41
CA VAL A 33 1.56 -2.73 3.50
C VAL A 33 1.55 -3.68 4.68
N ILE A 34 0.41 -3.75 5.37
CA ILE A 34 0.18 -4.62 6.52
C ILE A 34 -0.83 -5.68 6.11
N MET A 35 -0.51 -6.95 6.32
CA MET A 35 -1.29 -8.09 5.84
C MET A 35 -1.83 -8.93 7.00
N ASN A 36 -3.01 -9.52 6.80
CA ASN A 36 -3.65 -10.42 7.76
C ASN A 36 -3.23 -11.89 7.61
N ALA A 37 -2.43 -12.21 6.59
CA ALA A 37 -1.98 -13.56 6.29
C ALA A 37 -0.54 -13.55 5.81
N ASN A 38 0.18 -14.66 6.03
CA ASN A 38 1.60 -14.77 5.74
C ASN A 38 1.86 -15.00 4.24
N PRO A 39 2.50 -14.05 3.51
CA PRO A 39 2.79 -14.21 2.08
C PRO A 39 3.90 -15.23 1.79
N LEU A 40 4.63 -15.70 2.81
CA LEU A 40 5.65 -16.73 2.67
C LEU A 40 5.06 -18.14 2.61
N GLU A 41 3.82 -18.32 3.09
CA GLU A 41 3.09 -19.60 3.02
C GLU A 41 2.34 -19.76 1.70
N ASP A 42 1.65 -18.71 1.25
CA ASP A 42 1.03 -18.62 -0.07
C ASP A 42 1.16 -17.18 -0.56
N ILE A 43 1.73 -16.99 -1.76
CA ILE A 43 1.92 -15.65 -2.33
C ILE A 43 0.58 -14.94 -2.55
N ARG A 44 -0.53 -15.65 -2.73
CA ARG A 44 -1.87 -15.05 -2.85
C ARG A 44 -2.32 -14.32 -1.59
N ASN A 45 -1.68 -14.57 -0.45
CA ASN A 45 -1.95 -13.83 0.77
C ASN A 45 -1.56 -12.34 0.66
N THR A 46 -0.80 -11.93 -0.36
CA THR A 46 -0.53 -10.51 -0.64
C THR A 46 -1.80 -9.70 -0.94
N ASP A 47 -2.89 -10.36 -1.33
CA ASP A 47 -4.19 -9.70 -1.57
C ASP A 47 -4.96 -9.42 -0.27
N ARG A 48 -4.49 -9.95 0.87
CA ARG A 48 -5.17 -9.87 2.18
C ARG A 48 -4.57 -8.75 3.03
N ILE A 49 -4.59 -7.54 2.46
CA ILE A 49 -4.07 -6.32 3.09
C ILE A 49 -5.12 -5.78 4.08
N SER A 50 -4.69 -5.43 5.28
CA SER A 50 -5.53 -4.74 6.26
C SER A 50 -5.31 -3.24 6.24
N HIS A 51 -4.06 -2.80 6.13
CA HIS A 51 -3.71 -1.38 6.13
C HIS A 51 -2.57 -1.09 5.16
N ILE A 52 -2.52 0.15 4.72
CA ILE A 52 -1.48 0.69 3.86
C ILE A 52 -0.91 1.91 4.57
N MET A 53 0.40 1.94 4.78
CA MET A 53 1.09 3.14 5.21
C MET A 53 1.75 3.78 4.00
N LEU A 54 1.43 5.04 3.74
CA LEU A 54 1.96 5.84 2.65
C LEU A 54 2.56 7.12 3.22
N ASN A 55 3.86 7.30 3.05
CA ASN A 55 4.63 8.43 3.56
C ASN A 55 4.34 8.72 5.05
N GLY A 56 4.25 7.66 5.85
CA GLY A 56 4.01 7.73 7.29
C GLY A 56 2.56 7.97 7.73
N ARG A 57 1.60 8.05 6.79
CA ARG A 57 0.16 8.07 7.10
C ARG A 57 -0.43 6.69 6.87
N ILE A 58 -1.28 6.21 7.77
CA ILE A 58 -1.84 4.86 7.70
C ILE A 58 -3.32 4.91 7.31
N TYR A 59 -3.70 4.04 6.40
CA TYR A 59 -5.02 3.95 5.82
C TYR A 59 -5.57 2.53 5.98
N GLU A 60 -6.87 2.41 6.26
CA GLU A 60 -7.59 1.14 6.17
C GLU A 60 -7.72 0.78 4.67
N ALA A 61 -7.45 -0.48 4.31
CA ALA A 61 -7.29 -0.86 2.89
C ALA A 61 -8.61 -0.93 2.10
N GLY A 62 -9.75 -1.20 2.75
CA GLY A 62 -11.06 -1.31 2.11
C GLY A 62 -11.72 0.04 1.81
N GLU A 63 -11.58 1.01 2.71
CA GLU A 63 -12.20 2.33 2.65
C GLU A 63 -11.21 3.44 2.29
N LEU A 64 -9.90 3.19 2.35
CA LEU A 64 -8.83 4.19 2.17
C LEU A 64 -8.95 5.40 3.12
N ARG A 65 -9.62 5.20 4.25
CA ARG A 65 -9.75 6.20 5.32
C ARG A 65 -8.44 6.26 6.09
N GLU A 66 -7.93 7.47 6.37
CA GLU A 66 -6.79 7.63 7.27
C GLU A 66 -7.21 7.24 8.69
N GLU A 67 -6.41 6.41 9.35
CA GLU A 67 -6.56 6.03 10.75
C GLU A 67 -5.28 6.40 11.51
N PHE A 68 -5.34 6.58 12.83
CA PHE A 68 -4.19 6.78 13.75
C PHE A 68 -3.25 7.99 13.55
N THR A 69 -2.93 8.42 12.32
CA THR A 69 -1.85 9.37 11.99
C THR A 69 -2.32 10.80 11.74
N GLY A 70 -3.63 11.01 11.64
CA GLY A 70 -4.20 12.32 11.31
C GLY A 70 -5.72 12.40 11.45
N ASP A 71 -6.26 13.52 11.01
CA ASP A 71 -7.69 13.87 10.99
C ASP A 71 -8.20 14.10 9.55
N ALA A 72 -7.46 13.64 8.54
CA ALA A 72 -7.85 13.77 7.15
C ALA A 72 -9.08 12.90 6.86
N GLU A 73 -10.18 13.54 6.46
CA GLU A 73 -11.37 12.86 5.98
C GLU A 73 -11.28 12.60 4.48
N LEU A 74 -11.53 11.34 4.08
CA LEU A 74 -11.64 10.98 2.68
C LEU A 74 -12.93 11.57 2.11
N ASN A 75 -12.81 12.42 1.09
CA ASN A 75 -13.97 12.93 0.36
C ASN A 75 -14.54 11.84 -0.54
N ASP A 76 -15.87 11.84 -0.72
CA ASP A 76 -16.56 10.96 -1.66
C ASP A 76 -15.90 11.01 -3.05
N PHE A 77 -15.61 9.84 -3.61
CA PHE A 77 -15.08 9.79 -4.96
C PHE A 77 -16.16 10.18 -5.98
N TYR A 78 -15.78 10.80 -7.11
CA TYR A 78 -16.77 11.23 -8.11
C TYR A 78 -17.59 10.07 -8.69
N TRP A 79 -17.09 8.83 -8.58
CA TRP A 79 -17.70 7.59 -9.05
C TRP A 79 -18.45 6.81 -7.96
N GLU A 80 -18.33 7.20 -6.70
CA GLU A 80 -18.89 6.47 -5.57
C GLU A 80 -20.43 6.49 -5.62
N GLY A 81 -21.04 5.32 -5.49
CA GLY A 81 -22.50 5.15 -5.61
C GLY A 81 -23.09 5.35 -7.00
N LYS A 82 -22.28 5.60 -8.04
CA LYS A 82 -22.76 5.75 -9.43
C LYS A 82 -22.70 4.42 -10.17
N ALA A 83 -23.69 4.19 -11.04
CA ALA A 83 -23.63 3.09 -11.99
C ALA A 83 -22.45 3.29 -12.95
N GLU A 84 -21.80 2.20 -13.37
CA GLU A 84 -20.65 2.23 -14.29
C GLU A 84 -20.93 3.04 -15.57
N SER A 85 -22.16 2.98 -16.08
CA SER A 85 -22.63 3.74 -17.26
C SER A 85 -22.62 5.26 -17.07
N ALA A 86 -22.58 5.75 -15.83
CA ALA A 86 -22.55 7.17 -15.50
C ALA A 86 -21.14 7.70 -15.17
N ILE A 87 -20.11 6.85 -15.25
CA ILE A 87 -18.70 7.18 -14.94
C ILE A 87 -17.88 7.41 -16.23
N ARG A 88 -18.39 6.98 -17.39
CA ARG A 88 -17.72 7.09 -18.70
C ARG A 88 -18.13 8.30 -19.52
#